data_AF-A0A2W6C0I4-F1
#
_entry.id   AF-A0A2W6C0I4-F1
#
_cell.length_a   1.000
_cell.length_b   1.000
_cell.length_c   1.000
_cell.angle_alpha   90.00
_cell.angle_beta   90.00
_cell.angle_gamma   90.00
#
_symmetry.space_group_name_H-M   'P 1'
#
loop_
_entity.id
_entity.type
_entity.pdbx_description
1 polymer ?
#
loop_
_entity_poly.entity_id
_entity_poly.type
_entity_poly.pdbx_seq_one_letter_code
_entity_poly.pdbx_strand_id
1 'polypeptide(L)'
;MSVISARLAEKFEVSRATVSETIHRLMADGYAVQNDDKSVALTSAGRELTEKVLRRHRLAERLLFDLLGFDWIGAHEQAHALEHGMSDEVAQSISARLGHPLTCPHGNPIPGNASSGYTFLQEQRAFRLSEGHPGQEVTVVLISELVEDESEFLRRLSDTDIHPQAVLHVVDSAPASDFIFETAGQMRSIPSALARKIWVKNDQPGSVDGSLN
;
A
#
# COMPACT_ATOMS: atom_id res chain seq x y z
N MET A 1 -6.42 12.54 -7.79
CA MET A 1 -5.02 12.86 -7.42
C MET A 1 -4.32 13.32 -8.68
N SER A 2 -3.59 14.43 -8.63
CA SER A 2 -2.74 14.88 -9.73
C SER A 2 -1.27 14.87 -9.28
N VAL A 3 -0.35 14.74 -10.23
CA VAL A 3 1.09 14.66 -9.96
C VAL A 3 1.85 15.66 -10.82
N ILE A 4 2.98 16.14 -10.31
CA ILE A 4 3.88 17.02 -11.07
C ILE A 4 4.92 16.13 -11.76
N SER A 5 5.10 16.29 -13.08
CA SER A 5 6.00 15.44 -13.88
C SER A 5 7.43 15.38 -13.33
N ALA A 6 7.93 16.46 -12.74
CA ALA A 6 9.25 16.49 -12.11
C ALA A 6 9.41 15.44 -10.99
N ARG A 7 8.35 15.20 -10.20
CA ARG A 7 8.36 14.20 -9.13
C ARG A 7 8.36 12.76 -9.68
N LEU A 8 7.83 12.55 -10.88
CA LEU A 8 7.83 11.23 -11.51
C LEU A 8 9.22 10.84 -12.03
N ALA A 9 10.01 11.81 -12.50
CA ALA A 9 11.37 11.54 -12.97
C ALA A 9 12.28 11.06 -11.83
N GLU A 10 12.19 11.72 -10.68
CA GLU A 10 12.87 11.30 -9.45
C GLU A 10 12.35 9.93 -9.00
N LYS A 11 11.02 9.76 -8.92
CA LYS A 11 10.40 8.53 -8.44
C LYS A 11 10.75 7.28 -9.27
N PHE A 12 10.77 7.41 -10.59
CA PHE A 12 11.02 6.28 -11.50
C PHE A 12 12.48 6.22 -11.97
N GLU A 13 13.35 7.07 -11.42
CA GLU A 13 14.78 7.13 -11.77
C GLU A 13 15.05 7.25 -13.28
N VAL A 14 14.17 7.95 -14.00
CA VAL A 14 14.28 8.17 -15.45
C VAL A 14 14.45 9.65 -15.75
N SER A 15 14.93 9.95 -16.96
CA SER A 15 15.11 11.33 -17.39
C SER A 15 13.78 12.08 -17.42
N ARG A 16 13.81 13.39 -17.15
CA ARG A 16 12.64 14.27 -17.30
C ARG A 16 12.06 14.24 -18.73
N ALA A 17 12.91 14.03 -19.74
CA ALA A 17 12.47 13.89 -21.12
C ALA A 17 11.65 12.60 -21.32
N THR A 18 12.10 11.47 -20.76
CA THR A 18 11.39 10.19 -20.79
C THR A 18 10.00 10.29 -20.14
N VAL A 19 9.92 10.98 -19.00
CA VAL A 19 8.65 11.21 -18.31
C VAL A 19 7.71 12.06 -19.17
N SER A 20 8.19 13.18 -19.72
CA SER A 20 7.38 14.05 -20.57
C SER A 20 6.84 13.31 -21.79
N GLU A 21 7.68 12.52 -22.48
CA GLU A 21 7.28 11.70 -23.62
C GLU A 21 6.20 10.68 -23.24
N THR A 22 6.39 10.00 -22.11
CA THR A 22 5.43 9.00 -21.60
C THR A 22 4.08 9.64 -21.27
N ILE A 23 4.09 10.81 -20.62
CA ILE A 23 2.87 11.57 -20.30
C ILE A 23 2.16 12.02 -21.57
N HIS A 24 2.90 12.54 -22.56
CA HIS A 24 2.31 12.93 -23.85
C HIS A 24 1.64 11.75 -24.54
N ARG A 25 2.26 10.56 -24.53
CA ARG A 25 1.64 9.34 -25.06
C ARG A 25 0.37 8.97 -24.30
N LEU A 26 0.41 8.97 -22.97
CA LEU A 26 -0.79 8.70 -22.14
C LEU A 26 -1.92 9.70 -22.40
N MET A 27 -1.59 10.96 -22.67
CA MET A 27 -2.58 11.99 -23.05
C MET A 27 -3.14 11.74 -24.45
N ALA A 28 -2.28 11.41 -25.42
CA ALA A 28 -2.69 11.07 -26.79
C ALA A 28 -3.61 9.84 -26.82
N ASP A 29 -3.36 8.86 -25.97
CA ASP A 29 -4.16 7.65 -25.81
C ASP A 29 -5.43 7.88 -24.94
N GLY A 30 -5.62 9.08 -24.40
CA GLY A 30 -6.80 9.44 -23.61
C GLY A 30 -6.81 8.94 -22.15
N TYR A 31 -5.69 8.45 -21.64
CA TYR A 31 -5.55 7.95 -20.27
C TYR A 31 -5.16 9.03 -19.25
N ALA A 32 -4.56 10.12 -19.69
CA ALA A 32 -4.15 11.24 -18.84
C ALA A 32 -4.59 12.59 -19.41
N VAL A 33 -4.68 13.59 -18.53
CA VAL A 33 -4.89 14.99 -18.86
C VAL A 33 -3.95 15.86 -18.05
N GLN A 34 -3.53 16.98 -18.62
CA GLN A 34 -2.79 18.01 -17.92
C GLN A 34 -3.72 19.15 -17.54
N ASN A 35 -3.70 19.52 -16.26
CA ASN A 35 -4.45 20.66 -15.71
C ASN A 35 -3.70 21.98 -15.97
N ASP A 36 -4.39 23.10 -15.78
CA ASP A 36 -3.82 24.45 -15.96
C ASP A 36 -2.58 24.72 -15.10
N ASP A 37 -2.52 24.11 -13.91
CA ASP A 37 -1.38 24.18 -12.98
C ASP A 37 -0.20 23.26 -13.38
N LYS A 38 -0.25 22.68 -14.59
CA LYS A 38 0.69 21.69 -15.14
C LYS A 38 0.72 20.35 -14.42
N SER A 39 -0.17 20.12 -13.45
CA SER A 39 -0.32 18.80 -12.84
C SER A 39 -1.00 17.83 -13.80
N VAL A 40 -0.60 16.56 -13.75
CA VAL A 40 -1.13 15.48 -14.59
C VAL A 40 -2.09 14.64 -13.77
N ALA A 41 -3.28 14.38 -14.31
CA ALA A 41 -4.30 13.55 -13.68
C ALA A 41 -4.74 12.44 -14.64
N LEU A 42 -5.13 11.30 -14.09
CA LEU A 42 -5.76 10.22 -14.86
C LEU A 42 -7.19 10.60 -15.24
N THR A 43 -7.56 10.31 -16.49
CA THR A 43 -8.95 10.31 -16.95
C THR A 43 -9.73 9.15 -16.32
N SER A 44 -11.03 9.06 -16.58
CA SER A 44 -11.82 7.88 -16.20
C SER A 44 -11.25 6.59 -16.82
N ALA A 45 -10.93 6.61 -18.11
CA ALA A 45 -10.31 5.48 -18.81
C ALA A 45 -8.94 5.12 -18.22
N GLY A 46 -8.11 6.12 -17.88
CA GLY A 46 -6.80 5.87 -17.26
C GLY A 46 -6.90 5.26 -15.86
N ARG A 47 -7.93 5.64 -15.10
CA ARG A 47 -8.22 5.02 -13.79
C ARG A 47 -8.67 3.58 -13.93
N GLU A 48 -9.59 3.30 -14.84
CA GLU A 48 -10.05 1.92 -15.09
C GLU A 48 -8.88 1.02 -15.52
N LEU A 49 -8.01 1.49 -16.41
CA LEU A 49 -6.82 0.75 -16.82
C LEU A 49 -5.88 0.49 -15.63
N THR A 50 -5.64 1.50 -14.80
CA THR A 50 -4.80 1.38 -13.60
C THR A 50 -5.39 0.39 -12.60
N GLU A 51 -6.71 0.40 -12.40
CA GLU A 51 -7.40 -0.54 -11.51
C GLU A 51 -7.27 -1.99 -12.00
N LYS A 52 -7.30 -2.23 -13.31
CA LYS A 52 -7.05 -3.57 -13.89
C LYS A 52 -5.64 -4.06 -13.61
N VAL A 53 -4.63 -3.21 -13.83
CA VAL A 53 -3.22 -3.54 -13.54
C VAL A 53 -3.04 -3.85 -12.05
N LEU A 54 -3.50 -2.96 -11.17
CA LEU A 54 -3.42 -3.16 -9.71
C LEU A 54 -4.18 -4.41 -9.24
N ARG A 55 -5.33 -4.72 -9.84
CA ARG A 55 -6.09 -5.95 -9.53
C ARG A 55 -5.28 -7.19 -9.90
N ARG A 56 -4.66 -7.23 -11.07
CA ARG A 56 -3.83 -8.35 -11.53
C ARG A 56 -2.61 -8.52 -10.63
N HIS A 57 -1.88 -7.43 -10.34
CA HIS A 57 -0.73 -7.44 -9.42
C HIS A 57 -1.10 -8.05 -8.07
N ARG A 58 -2.11 -7.47 -7.40
CA ARG A 58 -2.48 -7.85 -6.04
C ARG A 58 -3.05 -9.26 -5.96
N LEU A 59 -3.71 -9.74 -7.01
CA LEU A 59 -4.17 -11.13 -7.09
C LEU A 59 -3.03 -12.10 -7.41
N ALA A 60 -2.05 -11.70 -8.21
CA ALA A 60 -0.82 -12.46 -8.39
C ALA A 60 -0.07 -12.60 -7.07
N GLU A 61 0.07 -11.52 -6.29
CA GLU A 61 0.66 -11.57 -4.94
C GLU A 61 -0.10 -12.56 -4.04
N ARG A 62 -1.44 -12.53 -4.04
CA ARG A 62 -2.24 -13.50 -3.26
C ARG A 62 -2.06 -14.93 -3.74
N LEU A 63 -2.00 -15.18 -5.05
CA LEU A 63 -1.70 -16.51 -5.60
C LEU A 63 -0.34 -17.02 -5.11
N LEU A 64 0.70 -16.19 -5.25
CA LEU A 64 2.07 -16.53 -4.89
C LEU A 64 2.22 -16.78 -3.38
N PHE A 65 1.62 -15.91 -2.57
CA PHE A 65 1.69 -15.99 -1.11
C PHE A 65 0.82 -17.12 -0.55
N ASP A 66 -0.48 -17.13 -0.86
CA ASP A 66 -1.45 -18.05 -0.22
C ASP A 66 -1.31 -19.49 -0.72
N LEU A 67 -1.01 -19.69 -2.00
CA LEU A 67 -1.02 -21.02 -2.62
C LEU A 67 0.37 -21.57 -2.92
N LEU A 68 1.32 -20.70 -3.28
CA LEU A 68 2.67 -21.13 -3.64
C LEU A 68 3.69 -20.96 -2.50
N GLY A 69 3.27 -20.36 -1.38
CA GLY A 69 4.08 -20.24 -0.16
C GLY A 69 5.27 -19.30 -0.28
N PHE A 70 5.23 -18.34 -1.22
CA PHE A 70 6.20 -17.26 -1.25
C PHE A 70 6.02 -16.39 0.00
N ASP A 71 7.12 -15.86 0.52
CA ASP A 71 7.01 -14.72 1.43
C ASP A 71 6.48 -13.49 0.67
N TRP A 72 6.02 -12.49 1.42
CA TRP A 72 5.48 -11.26 0.86
C TRP A 72 6.42 -10.51 -0.09
N ILE A 73 7.74 -10.56 0.12
CA ILE A 73 8.75 -9.93 -0.74
C ILE A 73 8.84 -10.65 -2.08
N GLY A 74 9.07 -11.96 -2.04
CA GLY A 74 9.14 -12.80 -3.22
C GLY A 74 7.83 -12.78 -3.99
N ALA A 75 6.69 -12.74 -3.30
CA ALA A 75 5.39 -12.59 -3.93
C ALA A 75 5.28 -11.27 -4.71
N HIS A 76 5.76 -10.16 -4.15
CA HIS A 76 5.78 -8.86 -4.82
C HIS A 76 6.65 -8.87 -6.09
N GLU A 77 7.90 -9.32 -5.97
CA GLU A 77 8.86 -9.38 -7.07
C GLU A 77 8.33 -10.23 -8.25
N GLN A 78 7.74 -11.40 -7.93
CA GLN A 78 7.18 -12.28 -8.96
C GLN A 78 5.85 -11.75 -9.52
N ALA A 79 5.03 -11.07 -8.71
CA ALA A 79 3.77 -10.49 -9.17
C ALA A 79 3.99 -9.43 -10.26
N HIS A 80 5.04 -8.61 -10.16
CA HIS A 80 5.37 -7.62 -11.17
C HIS A 80 5.68 -8.24 -12.55
N ALA A 81 6.30 -9.42 -12.57
CA ALA A 81 6.54 -10.16 -13.82
C ALA A 81 5.25 -10.78 -14.39
N LEU A 82 4.30 -11.15 -13.54
CA LEU A 82 3.07 -11.85 -13.95
C LEU A 82 1.94 -10.89 -14.35
N GLU A 83 1.84 -9.71 -13.73
CA GLU A 83 0.68 -8.82 -13.86
C GLU A 83 0.39 -8.39 -15.30
N HIS A 84 1.44 -8.18 -16.11
CA HIS A 84 1.32 -7.74 -17.49
C HIS A 84 0.90 -8.86 -18.45
N GLY A 85 1.21 -10.12 -18.12
CA GLY A 85 0.81 -11.29 -18.88
C GLY A 85 -0.53 -11.89 -18.44
N MET A 86 -1.08 -11.45 -17.31
CA MET A 86 -2.31 -11.96 -16.74
C MET A 86 -3.54 -11.34 -17.43
N SER A 87 -4.45 -12.20 -17.91
CA SER A 87 -5.75 -11.74 -18.41
C SER A 87 -6.74 -11.45 -17.27
N ASP A 88 -7.80 -10.69 -17.55
CA ASP A 88 -8.83 -10.39 -16.56
C ASP A 88 -9.59 -11.65 -16.12
N GLU A 89 -9.75 -12.63 -17.01
CA GLU A 89 -10.37 -13.94 -16.71
C GLU A 89 -9.51 -14.74 -15.73
N VAL A 90 -8.19 -14.77 -15.93
CA VAL A 90 -7.26 -15.41 -14.99
C VAL A 90 -7.30 -14.73 -13.63
N ALA A 91 -7.23 -13.40 -13.60
CA ALA A 91 -7.34 -12.64 -12.36
C ALA A 91 -8.67 -12.94 -11.64
N GLN A 92 -9.79 -12.95 -12.36
CA GLN A 92 -11.09 -13.27 -11.78
C GLN A 92 -11.15 -14.70 -11.23
N SER A 93 -10.57 -15.67 -11.94
CA SER A 93 -10.49 -17.06 -11.48
C SER A 93 -9.65 -17.19 -10.20
N ILE A 94 -8.52 -16.50 -10.11
CA ILE A 94 -7.70 -16.45 -8.89
C ILE A 94 -8.51 -15.85 -7.75
N SER A 95 -9.17 -14.71 -7.98
CA SER A 95 -10.00 -14.04 -6.98
C SER A 95 -11.08 -14.95 -6.41
N ALA A 96 -11.83 -15.64 -7.28
CA ALA A 96 -12.87 -16.58 -6.86
C ALA A 96 -12.29 -17.79 -6.11
N ARG A 97 -11.16 -18.34 -6.59
CA ARG A 97 -10.51 -19.49 -5.95
C ARG A 97 -10.00 -19.19 -4.55
N LEU A 98 -9.61 -17.94 -4.29
CA LEU A 98 -9.14 -17.45 -2.99
C LEU A 98 -10.27 -16.87 -2.11
N GLY A 99 -11.54 -17.04 -2.51
CA GLY A 99 -12.68 -16.57 -1.71
C GLY A 99 -12.87 -15.05 -1.71
N HIS A 100 -12.52 -14.38 -2.81
CA HIS A 100 -12.63 -12.93 -2.99
C HIS A 100 -11.87 -12.13 -1.92
N PRO A 101 -10.53 -12.28 -1.83
CA PRO A 101 -9.75 -11.56 -0.84
C PRO A 101 -9.91 -10.04 -1.01
N LEU A 102 -10.06 -9.32 0.09
CA LEU A 102 -10.24 -7.86 0.07
C LEU A 102 -8.93 -7.10 -0.16
N THR A 103 -7.80 -7.68 0.25
CA THR A 103 -6.49 -7.05 0.19
C THR A 103 -5.42 -8.03 -0.31
N CYS A 104 -4.30 -7.49 -0.80
CA CYS A 104 -3.09 -8.28 -1.04
C CYS A 104 -2.37 -8.61 0.30
N PRO A 105 -1.27 -9.40 0.29
CA PRO A 105 -0.49 -9.72 1.49
C PRO A 105 0.08 -8.49 2.23
N HIS A 106 0.22 -7.35 1.54
CA HIS A 106 0.67 -6.07 2.09
C HIS A 106 -0.47 -5.20 2.67
N GLY A 107 -1.72 -5.66 2.57
CA GLY A 107 -2.90 -4.93 3.04
C GLY A 107 -3.46 -3.93 2.02
N ASN A 108 -2.87 -3.82 0.82
CA ASN A 108 -3.40 -2.94 -0.23
C ASN A 108 -4.74 -3.49 -0.78
N PRO A 109 -5.80 -2.67 -0.88
CA PRO A 109 -7.13 -3.14 -1.27
C PRO A 109 -7.16 -3.64 -2.71
N ILE A 110 -7.79 -4.77 -2.99
CA ILE A 110 -7.89 -5.31 -4.34
C ILE A 110 -9.03 -4.59 -5.08
N PRO A 111 -8.76 -3.86 -6.19
CA PRO A 111 -9.82 -3.20 -6.96
C PRO A 111 -10.90 -4.19 -7.39
N GLY A 112 -12.17 -3.83 -7.21
CA GLY A 112 -13.33 -4.70 -7.46
C GLY A 112 -13.70 -5.65 -6.32
N ASN A 113 -12.82 -5.88 -5.34
CA ASN A 113 -13.14 -6.62 -4.12
C ASN A 113 -13.30 -5.70 -2.90
N ALA A 114 -12.58 -4.57 -2.87
CA ALA A 114 -12.66 -3.58 -1.81
C ALA A 114 -12.80 -2.16 -2.37
N SER A 115 -13.12 -1.20 -1.50
CA SER A 115 -13.07 0.23 -1.80
C SER A 115 -11.64 0.66 -2.16
N SER A 116 -11.50 1.75 -2.92
CA SER A 116 -10.20 2.16 -3.44
C SER A 116 -9.35 2.85 -2.36
N GLY A 117 -8.03 2.63 -2.42
CA GLY A 117 -6.96 3.24 -1.62
C GLY A 117 -7.40 4.11 -0.44
N TYR A 118 -7.59 5.41 -0.68
CA TYR A 118 -7.91 6.37 0.39
C TYR A 118 -9.25 6.11 1.08
N THR A 119 -10.29 5.75 0.32
CA THR A 119 -11.60 5.40 0.88
C THR A 119 -11.50 4.17 1.78
N PHE A 120 -10.74 3.16 1.37
CA PHE A 120 -10.47 1.98 2.20
C PHE A 120 -9.80 2.36 3.53
N LEU A 121 -8.77 3.23 3.49
CA LEU A 121 -8.10 3.70 4.70
C LEU A 121 -9.04 4.49 5.62
N GLN A 122 -9.93 5.31 5.06
CA GLN A 122 -10.93 6.04 5.85
C GLN A 122 -11.95 5.11 6.52
N GLU A 123 -12.44 4.10 5.79
CA GLU A 123 -13.37 3.09 6.32
C GLU A 123 -12.73 2.30 7.47
N GLN A 124 -11.42 2.03 7.39
CA GLN A 124 -10.65 1.41 8.47
C GLN A 124 -10.28 2.38 9.61
N ARG A 125 -10.61 3.67 9.49
CA ARG A 125 -10.18 4.76 10.40
C ARG A 125 -8.66 4.73 10.61
N ALA A 126 -7.93 4.42 9.54
CA ALA A 126 -6.51 4.21 9.59
C ALA A 126 -5.75 5.54 9.65
N PHE A 127 -4.65 5.54 10.38
CA PHE A 127 -3.70 6.65 10.52
C PHE A 127 -2.27 6.11 10.40
N ARG A 128 -1.26 7.00 10.31
CA ARG A 128 0.13 6.55 10.15
C ARG A 128 0.66 6.01 11.47
N LEU A 129 1.44 4.93 11.46
CA LEU A 129 2.06 4.40 12.69
C LEU A 129 2.90 5.47 13.41
N SER A 130 3.57 6.34 12.65
CA SER A 130 4.34 7.46 13.21
C SER A 130 3.52 8.48 14.02
N GLU A 131 2.18 8.44 13.93
CA GLU A 131 1.27 9.30 14.70
C GLU A 131 0.76 8.59 15.97
N GLY A 132 1.09 7.31 16.17
CA GLY A 132 0.74 6.56 17.38
C GLY A 132 1.48 7.04 18.62
N HIS A 133 0.86 6.89 19.79
CA HIS A 133 1.39 7.36 21.07
C HIS A 133 1.81 6.20 21.98
N PRO A 134 2.83 6.39 22.85
CA PRO A 134 3.21 5.40 23.85
C PRO A 134 2.01 4.90 24.67
N GLY A 135 1.94 3.58 24.87
CA GLY A 135 0.84 2.89 25.56
C GLY A 135 -0.37 2.56 24.68
N GLN A 136 -0.37 2.96 23.41
CA GLN A 136 -1.46 2.67 22.47
C GLN A 136 -1.26 1.28 21.83
N GLU A 137 -2.35 0.51 21.78
CA GLU A 137 -2.41 -0.73 21.00
C GLU A 137 -3.04 -0.44 19.63
N VAL A 138 -2.36 -0.85 18.57
CA VAL A 138 -2.77 -0.59 17.18
C VAL A 138 -2.60 -1.83 16.33
N THR A 139 -3.50 -2.03 15.37
CA THR A 139 -3.44 -3.12 14.39
C THR A 139 -2.98 -2.59 13.05
N VAL A 140 -1.98 -3.24 12.45
CA VAL A 140 -1.48 -2.90 11.13
C VAL A 140 -2.55 -3.16 10.07
N VAL A 141 -2.87 -2.14 9.29
CA VAL A 141 -3.87 -2.22 8.21
C VAL A 141 -3.17 -2.45 6.87
N LEU A 142 -2.16 -1.65 6.58
CA LEU A 142 -1.54 -1.58 5.27
C LEU A 142 -0.08 -1.14 5.40
N ILE A 143 0.80 -1.85 4.71
CA ILE A 143 2.20 -1.45 4.53
C ILE A 143 2.31 -0.95 3.09
N SER A 144 2.55 0.35 2.93
CA SER A 144 2.51 0.99 1.62
C SER A 144 3.57 0.39 0.69
N GLU A 145 3.12 -0.26 -0.38
CA GLU A 145 3.98 -0.85 -1.44
C GLU A 145 4.73 0.25 -2.23
N LEU A 146 4.21 1.49 -2.25
CA LEU A 146 4.78 2.61 -3.01
C LEU A 146 5.97 3.30 -2.34
N VAL A 147 6.99 2.55 -1.97
CA VAL A 147 8.17 3.07 -1.28
C VAL A 147 9.41 2.84 -2.14
N GLU A 148 10.11 3.93 -2.44
CA GLU A 148 11.43 3.96 -3.06
C GLU A 148 12.32 2.82 -2.52
N ASP A 149 12.79 1.98 -3.45
CA ASP A 149 13.53 0.75 -3.20
C ASP A 149 12.74 -0.32 -2.40
N GLU A 150 11.68 -0.85 -3.04
CA GLU A 150 10.72 -1.84 -2.51
C GLU A 150 11.40 -3.03 -1.82
N SER A 151 12.58 -3.43 -2.30
CA SER A 151 13.31 -4.59 -1.79
C SER A 151 14.02 -4.34 -0.45
N GLU A 152 14.73 -3.22 -0.29
CA GLU A 152 15.49 -2.96 0.95
C GLU A 152 14.55 -2.62 2.11
N PHE A 153 13.48 -1.88 1.82
CA PHE A 153 12.44 -1.55 2.80
C PHE A 153 11.77 -2.80 3.35
N LEU A 154 11.27 -3.69 2.50
CA LEU A 154 10.57 -4.89 2.95
C LEU A 154 11.52 -5.89 3.65
N ARG A 155 12.78 -6.00 3.20
CA ARG A 155 13.79 -6.83 3.88
C ARG A 155 14.00 -6.37 5.32
N ARG A 156 14.12 -5.05 5.55
CA ARG A 156 14.24 -4.49 6.91
C ARG A 156 13.02 -4.75 7.79
N LEU A 157 11.82 -4.83 7.20
CA LEU A 157 10.61 -5.15 7.96
C LEU A 157 10.48 -6.65 8.27
N SER A 158 11.08 -7.52 7.47
CA SER A 158 10.92 -8.98 7.60
C SER A 158 11.42 -9.52 8.95
N ASP A 159 12.43 -8.88 9.54
CA ASP A 159 12.96 -9.26 10.85
C ASP A 159 12.17 -8.66 12.03
N THR A 160 11.13 -7.86 11.76
CA THR A 160 10.40 -7.11 12.80
C THR A 160 9.02 -7.66 13.13
N ASP A 161 8.61 -8.79 12.55
CA ASP A 161 7.28 -9.39 12.74
C ASP A 161 6.13 -8.39 12.46
N ILE A 162 6.39 -7.37 11.63
CA ILE A 162 5.41 -6.37 11.24
C ILE A 162 4.83 -6.74 9.88
N HIS A 163 3.56 -7.07 9.90
CA HIS A 163 2.79 -7.43 8.72
C HIS A 163 1.34 -6.96 8.90
N PRO A 164 0.53 -6.88 7.84
CA PRO A 164 -0.89 -6.59 8.00
C PRO A 164 -1.55 -7.54 9.01
N GLN A 165 -2.44 -6.99 9.82
CA GLN A 165 -3.10 -7.63 10.98
C GLN A 165 -2.21 -7.89 12.20
N ALA A 166 -0.90 -7.59 12.16
CA ALA A 166 -0.08 -7.60 13.37
C ALA A 166 -0.59 -6.55 14.37
N VAL A 167 -0.65 -6.93 15.65
CA VAL A 167 -0.99 -6.04 16.75
C VAL A 167 0.30 -5.50 17.36
N LEU A 168 0.42 -4.18 17.43
CA LEU A 168 1.59 -3.47 17.94
C LEU A 168 1.20 -2.72 19.21
N HIS A 169 2.02 -2.83 20.24
CA HIS A 169 1.97 -1.95 21.40
C HIS A 169 3.02 -0.86 21.23
N VAL A 170 2.62 0.39 21.08
CA VAL A 170 3.53 1.51 20.90
C VAL A 170 4.25 1.79 22.22
N VAL A 171 5.58 1.81 22.21
CA VAL A 171 6.40 2.03 23.41
C VAL A 171 7.06 3.41 23.38
N ASP A 172 7.63 3.80 22.23
CA ASP A 172 8.22 5.13 22.05
C ASP A 172 8.03 5.61 20.60
N SER A 173 7.74 6.89 20.45
CA SER A 173 7.40 7.54 19.18
C SER A 173 8.20 8.85 18.98
N ALA A 174 9.36 9.00 19.60
CA ALA A 174 10.14 10.23 19.56
C ALA A 174 10.52 10.66 18.11
N PRO A 175 10.21 11.91 17.69
CA PRO A 175 10.38 12.37 16.32
C PRO A 175 11.83 12.76 15.99
N ALA A 176 12.71 11.77 15.91
CA ALA A 176 14.09 11.82 15.35
C ALA A 176 14.85 10.52 15.59
N SER A 177 14.35 9.66 16.47
CA SER A 177 14.89 8.33 16.76
C SER A 177 14.11 7.24 16.02
N ASP A 178 14.47 5.99 16.30
CA ASP A 178 13.64 4.86 15.92
C ASP A 178 12.29 4.92 16.66
N PHE A 179 11.26 4.44 15.98
CA PHE A 179 9.95 4.16 16.53
C PHE A 179 10.00 2.77 17.17
N ILE A 180 9.64 2.67 18.45
CA ILE A 180 9.79 1.46 19.26
C ILE A 180 8.40 0.91 19.59
N PHE A 181 8.23 -0.39 19.39
CA PHE A 181 6.98 -1.09 19.64
C PHE A 181 7.23 -2.54 20.08
N GLU A 182 6.25 -3.13 20.74
CA GLU A 182 6.20 -4.55 21.02
C GLU A 182 5.24 -5.24 20.05
N THR A 183 5.66 -6.35 19.46
CA THR A 183 4.84 -7.25 18.63
C THR A 183 5.28 -8.69 18.87
N ALA A 184 4.34 -9.63 18.84
CA ALA A 184 4.62 -11.05 19.10
C ALA A 184 5.47 -11.32 20.37
N GLY A 185 5.30 -10.50 21.42
CA GLY A 185 6.04 -10.58 22.68
C GLY A 185 7.51 -10.14 22.60
N GLN A 186 7.90 -9.47 21.52
CA GLN A 186 9.27 -8.98 21.32
C GLN A 186 9.28 -7.48 21.07
N MET A 187 10.24 -6.80 21.71
CA MET A 187 10.55 -5.41 21.42
C MET A 187 11.24 -5.30 20.06
N ARG A 188 10.75 -4.37 19.23
CA ARG A 188 11.25 -4.07 17.90
C ARG A 188 11.41 -2.56 17.76
N SER A 189 12.28 -2.17 16.84
CA SER A 189 12.43 -0.78 16.44
C SER A 189 12.54 -0.67 14.93
N ILE A 190 11.97 0.39 14.38
CA ILE A 190 12.13 0.76 12.97
C ILE A 190 12.47 2.25 12.87
N PRO A 191 13.21 2.69 11.85
CA PRO A 191 13.41 4.11 11.63
C PRO A 191 12.07 4.85 11.51
N SER A 192 11.94 6.04 12.11
CA SER A 192 10.69 6.83 12.07
C SER A 192 10.17 7.08 10.63
N ALA A 193 11.07 7.19 9.65
CA ALA A 193 10.72 7.30 8.23
C ALA A 193 9.95 6.07 7.69
N LEU A 194 10.19 4.88 8.26
CA LEU A 194 9.46 3.65 7.93
C LEU A 194 8.08 3.61 8.60
N ALA A 195 7.97 4.09 9.85
CA ALA A 195 6.68 4.20 10.54
C ALA A 195 5.68 5.08 9.77
N ARG A 196 6.16 6.11 9.04
CA ARG A 196 5.32 6.94 8.16
C ARG A 196 4.73 6.20 6.96
N LYS A 197 5.24 5.03 6.62
CA LYS A 197 4.81 4.22 5.47
C LYS A 197 3.80 3.13 5.87
N ILE A 198 3.62 2.91 7.17
CA ILE A 198 2.71 1.91 7.72
C ILE A 198 1.43 2.61 8.18
N TRP A 199 0.29 2.06 7.78
CA TRP A 199 -1.03 2.48 8.24
C TRP A 199 -1.53 1.51 9.28
N VAL A 200 -2.05 2.04 10.38
CA VAL A 200 -2.59 1.28 11.50
C VAL A 200 -3.98 1.80 11.88
N LYS A 201 -4.72 1.01 12.65
CA LYS A 201 -5.98 1.41 13.27
C LYS A 201 -5.98 1.04 14.75
N ASN A 202 -6.82 1.68 15.54
CA ASN A 202 -7.00 1.29 16.95
C ASN A 202 -7.80 0.00 17.04
N ASP A 203 -7.42 -0.88 17.96
CA ASP A 203 -8.18 -2.10 18.25
C ASP A 203 -9.39 -1.85 19.17
N GLN A 204 -9.44 -0.69 19.85
CA GLN A 204 -10.59 -0.28 20.64
C GLN A 204 -11.73 0.23 19.75
N PRO A 205 -12.94 -0.37 19.79
CA PRO A 205 -14.14 0.37 19.43
C PRO A 205 -14.22 1.52 20.43
N GLY A 206 -14.28 2.76 19.93
CA GLY A 206 -14.26 3.95 20.78
C GLY A 206 -15.13 3.73 22.02
N SER A 207 -14.52 3.84 23.20
CA SER A 207 -15.26 4.04 24.44
C SER A 207 -16.13 5.28 24.19
N VAL A 208 -17.40 5.04 23.88
CA VAL A 208 -18.42 6.07 24.00
C VAL A 208 -18.40 6.40 25.48
N ASP A 209 -17.86 7.57 25.77
CA ASP A 209 -17.77 8.14 27.11
C ASP A 209 -19.20 8.28 27.64
N GLY A 210 -19.65 7.24 28.34
CA GLY A 210 -20.94 7.20 29.00
C GLY A 210 -20.80 7.85 30.35
N SER A 211 -20.85 9.19 30.39
CA SER A 211 -20.97 10.08 31.57
C SER A 211 -20.84 11.52 31.05
N LEU A 212 -21.76 12.49 31.15
CA LEU A 212 -22.88 12.76 32.04
C LEU A 212 -23.77 13.83 31.36
N ASN A 213 -25.09 13.61 31.36
CA ASN A 213 -26.12 14.55 31.88
C ASN A 213 -27.50 13.89 31.77
#